data_AF-A0A7G2CFH7-F1
#
_entry.id   AF-A0A7G2CFH7-F1
#
_cell.length_a   1.000
_cell.length_b   1.000
_cell.length_c   1.000
_cell.angle_alpha   90.00
_cell.angle_beta   90.00
_cell.angle_gamma   90.00
#
_symmetry.space_group_name_H-M   'P 1'
#
loop_
_entity.id
_entity.type
_entity.pdbx_description
1 polymer ?
#
loop_
_entity_poly.entity_id
_entity_poly.type
_entity_poly.pdbx_seq_one_letter_code
_entity_poly.pdbx_strand_id
1 'polypeptide(L)'
;MMGSDEPSAFQHSLAGTYQMLHTARLQSAMSAHATSLCINKCLDTSELYTLKRTKYAPISYRLKQDVQEKECVVNCSAKFNAMLQLVLMQRNEAAVGEMEASVMEKMMEQMRAGMQ
;
A
#
# COMPACT_ATOMS: atom_id res chain seq x y z
N MET A 1 -16.42 -1.86 -41.77
CA MET A 1 -17.41 -1.45 -40.76
C MET A 1 -16.70 -1.47 -39.42
N MET A 2 -16.18 -0.32 -38.97
CA MET A 2 -15.57 -0.19 -37.64
C MET A 2 -16.71 0.00 -36.64
N GLY A 3 -16.90 -0.98 -35.76
CA GLY A 3 -17.84 -0.86 -34.64
C GLY A 3 -17.33 0.23 -33.69
N SER A 4 -18.22 1.09 -33.26
CA SER A 4 -17.99 2.13 -32.27
C SER A 4 -17.74 1.48 -30.90
N ASP A 5 -16.48 1.16 -30.59
CA ASP A 5 -16.00 0.73 -29.28
C ASP A 5 -15.83 1.92 -28.32
N GLU A 6 -16.76 2.87 -28.31
CA GLU A 6 -16.79 3.91 -27.27
C GLU A 6 -17.56 3.37 -26.06
N PRO A 7 -16.95 3.35 -24.86
CA PRO A 7 -17.62 2.86 -23.68
C PRO A 7 -18.88 3.67 -23.40
N SER A 8 -19.99 2.99 -23.12
CA SER A 8 -21.21 3.69 -22.74
C SER A 8 -20.99 4.52 -21.46
N ALA A 9 -21.79 5.56 -21.25
CA ALA A 9 -21.74 6.36 -20.03
C ALA A 9 -21.82 5.49 -18.75
N PHE A 10 -22.56 4.39 -18.82
CA PHE A 10 -22.62 3.38 -17.77
C PHE A 10 -21.27 2.65 -17.57
N GLN A 11 -20.61 2.21 -18.65
CA GLN A 11 -19.30 1.56 -18.56
C GLN A 11 -18.22 2.50 -18.01
N HIS A 12 -18.24 3.78 -18.37
CA HIS A 12 -17.35 4.78 -17.78
C HIS A 12 -17.58 4.96 -16.28
N SER A 13 -18.85 5.07 -15.86
CA SER A 13 -19.22 5.17 -14.44
C SER A 13 -18.82 3.92 -13.65
N LEU A 14 -19.01 2.74 -14.25
CA LEU A 14 -18.64 1.46 -13.67
C LEU A 14 -17.12 1.35 -13.48
N ALA A 15 -16.32 1.70 -14.49
CA ALA A 15 -14.86 1.69 -14.43
C ALA A 15 -14.32 2.62 -13.32
N GLY A 16 -14.85 3.84 -13.23
CA GLY A 16 -14.50 4.78 -12.17
C GLY A 16 -14.85 4.23 -10.78
N THR A 17 -16.03 3.62 -10.63
CA THR A 17 -16.47 3.02 -9.36
C THR A 17 -15.57 1.86 -8.94
N TYR A 18 -15.18 0.98 -9.88
CA TYR A 18 -14.25 -0.12 -9.60
C TYR A 18 -12.87 0.40 -9.17
N GLN A 19 -12.37 1.46 -9.81
CA GLN A 19 -11.09 2.06 -9.46
C GLN A 19 -11.13 2.69 -8.06
N MET A 20 -12.22 3.38 -7.70
CA MET A 20 -12.42 3.90 -6.34
C MET A 20 -12.48 2.78 -5.30
N LEU A 21 -13.26 1.72 -5.54
CA LEU A 21 -13.36 0.56 -4.65
C LEU A 21 -12.01 -0.15 -4.48
N HIS A 22 -11.25 -0.31 -5.56
CA HIS A 22 -9.92 -0.90 -5.52
C HIS A 22 -8.97 -0.05 -4.67
N THR A 23 -8.98 1.27 -4.86
CA THR A 23 -8.14 2.21 -4.10
C THR A 23 -8.49 2.16 -2.61
N ALA A 24 -9.78 2.15 -2.28
CA ALA A 24 -10.26 2.05 -0.89
C ALA A 24 -9.83 0.73 -0.22
N ARG A 25 -9.92 -0.40 -0.94
CA ARG A 25 -9.46 -1.71 -0.44
C ARG A 25 -7.95 -1.71 -0.18
N LEU A 26 -7.17 -1.16 -1.10
CA LEU A 26 -5.72 -1.05 -0.95
C LEU A 26 -5.36 -0.20 0.27
N GLN A 27 -5.96 0.99 0.41
CA GLN A 27 -5.75 1.87 1.57
C GLN A 27 -6.15 1.21 2.89
N SER A 28 -7.27 0.48 2.92
CA SER A 28 -7.72 -0.25 4.10
C SER A 28 -6.72 -1.34 4.51
N ALA A 29 -6.28 -2.18 3.56
CA ALA A 29 -5.30 -3.22 3.81
C ALA A 29 -3.96 -2.64 4.29
N MET A 30 -3.49 -1.57 3.65
CA MET A 30 -2.28 -0.85 4.05
C MET A 30 -2.37 -0.33 5.48
N SER A 31 -3.50 0.31 5.83
CA SER A 31 -3.69 0.89 7.16
C SER A 31 -3.68 -0.20 8.23
N ALA A 32 -4.39 -1.32 8.00
CA ALA A 32 -4.41 -2.44 8.92
C ALA A 32 -3.02 -3.06 9.14
N HIS A 33 -2.26 -3.27 8.05
CA HIS A 33 -0.90 -3.81 8.13
C HIS A 33 0.08 -2.85 8.82
N ALA A 34 0.02 -1.57 8.49
CA ALA A 34 0.85 -0.53 9.10
C ALA A 34 0.62 -0.48 10.62
N THR A 35 -0.64 -0.46 11.04
CA THR A 35 -1.03 -0.42 12.44
C THR A 35 -0.54 -1.67 13.17
N SER A 36 -0.80 -2.86 12.65
CA SER A 36 -0.35 -4.11 13.27
C SER A 36 1.18 -4.19 13.39
N LEU A 37 1.91 -3.84 12.33
CA LEU A 37 3.38 -3.85 12.32
C LEU A 37 3.96 -2.88 13.36
N CYS A 38 3.47 -1.64 13.39
CA CYS A 38 4.00 -0.63 14.29
C CYS A 38 3.64 -0.89 15.74
N ILE A 39 2.44 -1.42 16.02
CA ILE A 39 2.07 -1.89 17.36
C ILE A 39 3.04 -2.98 17.82
N ASN A 40 3.26 -4.01 17.01
CA ASN A 40 4.13 -5.14 17.38
C ASN A 40 5.59 -4.73 17.57
N LYS A 41 6.06 -3.69 16.86
CA LYS A 41 7.44 -3.21 16.99
C LYS A 41 7.66 -2.23 18.13
N CYS A 42 6.66 -1.39 18.43
CA CYS A 42 6.85 -0.24 19.30
C CYS A 42 6.21 -0.38 20.67
N LEU A 43 5.14 -1.17 20.81
CA LEU A 43 4.50 -1.38 22.11
C LEU A 43 5.15 -2.56 22.81
N ASP A 44 5.56 -2.34 24.06
CA ASP A 44 6.06 -3.42 24.88
C ASP A 44 4.89 -4.29 25.37
N THR A 45 4.61 -5.34 24.61
CA THR A 45 3.58 -6.32 24.97
C THR A 45 3.99 -7.20 26.13
N SER A 46 5.29 -7.29 26.46
CA SER A 46 5.77 -8.08 27.60
C SER A 46 5.47 -7.40 28.94
N GLU A 47 5.49 -6.07 28.97
CA GLU A 47 5.10 -5.28 30.14
C GLU A 47 3.58 -5.29 30.37
N LEU A 48 2.75 -5.41 29.33
CA LEU A 48 1.30 -5.54 29.49
C LEU A 48 0.89 -6.81 30.27
N TYR A 49 1.67 -7.89 30.18
CA TYR A 49 1.44 -9.12 30.94
C TYR A 49 2.11 -9.13 32.31
N THR A 50 2.89 -8.10 32.65
CA THR A 50 3.49 -7.96 33.98
C THR A 50 3.00 -6.67 34.63
N LEU A 51 2.22 -6.77 35.70
CA LEU A 51 1.59 -5.65 36.44
C LEU A 51 2.56 -4.53 36.95
N LYS A 52 3.85 -4.53 36.56
CA LYS A 52 4.86 -3.56 36.98
C LYS A 52 4.52 -2.13 36.58
N ARG A 53 4.18 -1.88 35.31
CA ARG A 53 3.88 -0.53 34.80
C ARG A 53 2.60 0.05 35.40
N THR A 54 1.56 -0.77 35.57
CA THR A 54 0.24 -0.35 36.07
C THR A 54 0.13 -0.30 37.60
N LYS A 55 0.80 -1.18 38.35
CA LYS A 55 0.61 -1.30 39.80
C LYS A 55 1.74 -0.72 40.65
N TYR A 56 2.98 -0.68 40.15
CA TYR A 56 4.16 -0.34 40.97
C TYR A 56 4.98 0.83 40.44
N ALA A 57 4.86 1.17 39.15
CA ALA A 57 5.61 2.29 38.59
C ALA A 57 5.03 3.66 38.99
N PRO A 58 5.87 4.67 39.29
CA PRO A 58 5.45 6.06 39.41
C PRO A 58 4.82 6.59 38.11
N ILE A 59 3.90 7.55 38.22
CA ILE A 59 3.23 8.17 37.06
C ILE A 59 4.24 8.77 36.07
N SER A 60 5.30 9.41 36.56
CA SER A 60 6.35 10.01 35.72
C SER A 60 7.09 8.99 34.85
N TYR A 61 7.31 7.78 35.38
CA TYR A 61 7.92 6.68 34.62
C TYR A 61 6.99 6.20 33.50
N ARG A 62 5.71 5.98 33.82
CA ARG A 62 4.70 5.59 32.83
C ARG A 62 4.60 6.60 31.69
N LEU A 63 4.45 7.88 32.03
CA LEU A 63 4.36 8.96 31.04
C LEU A 63 5.59 8.99 30.12
N LYS A 64 6.79 8.76 30.66
CA LYS A 64 8.01 8.74 29.86
C LYS A 64 8.01 7.57 28.87
N GLN A 65 7.61 6.37 29.29
CA GLN A 65 7.51 5.23 28.37
C GLN A 65 6.39 5.44 27.34
N ASP A 66 5.23 5.97 27.72
CA ASP A 66 4.12 6.25 26.80
C ASP A 66 4.56 7.25 25.70
N VAL A 67 5.35 8.27 26.07
CA VAL A 67 5.93 9.23 25.11
C VAL A 67 6.91 8.52 24.16
N GLN A 68 7.77 7.64 24.68
CA GLN A 68 8.72 6.88 23.86
C GLN A 68 8.02 5.93 22.88
N GLU A 69 6.98 5.23 23.33
CA GLU A 69 6.17 4.35 22.49
C GLU A 69 5.44 5.15 21.41
N LYS A 70 4.85 6.30 21.78
CA LYS A 70 4.21 7.22 20.82
C LYS A 70 5.21 7.68 19.76
N GLU A 71 6.39 8.14 20.15
CA GLU A 71 7.44 8.56 19.20
C GLU A 71 7.87 7.40 18.29
N CYS A 72 7.99 6.18 18.82
CA CYS A 72 8.28 5.01 18.02
C CYS A 72 7.18 4.73 16.99
N VAL A 73 5.90 4.75 17.37
CA VAL A 73 4.77 4.50 16.45
C VAL A 73 4.73 5.57 15.35
N VAL A 74 4.93 6.85 15.69
CA VAL A 74 4.98 7.94 14.71
C VAL A 74 6.10 7.70 13.71
N ASN A 75 7.32 7.40 14.18
CA ASN A 75 8.46 7.12 13.30
C ASN A 75 8.28 5.85 12.46
N CYS A 76 7.68 4.81 13.03
CA CYS A 76 7.38 3.57 12.32
C CYS A 76 6.38 3.81 11.18
N SER A 77 5.31 4.54 11.44
CA SER A 77 4.28 4.84 10.43
C SER A 77 4.83 5.69 9.28
N ALA A 78 5.68 6.68 9.57
CA ALA A 78 6.37 7.49 8.56
C ALA A 78 7.28 6.63 7.67
N LYS A 79 8.07 5.73 8.26
CA LYS A 79 8.95 4.81 7.52
C LYS A 79 8.15 3.82 6.68
N PHE A 80 7.05 3.30 7.20
CA PHE A 80 6.17 2.39 6.47
C PHE A 80 5.60 3.07 5.21
N ASN A 81 5.09 4.30 5.34
CA ASN A 81 4.57 5.05 4.20
C ASN A 81 5.65 5.30 3.13
N ALA A 82 6.87 5.66 3.53
CA ALA A 82 7.97 5.85 2.60
C ALA A 82 8.35 4.55 1.86
N MET A 83 8.47 3.43 2.59
CA MET A 83 8.75 2.12 1.97
C MET A 83 7.64 1.69 1.02
N LEU A 84 6.38 1.91 1.41
CA LEU A 84 5.25 1.57 0.57
C LEU A 84 5.26 2.36 -0.74
N GLN A 85 5.52 3.67 -0.71
CA GLN A 85 5.62 4.46 -1.94
C GLN A 85 6.73 3.96 -2.86
N LEU A 86 7.89 3.60 -2.31
CA LEU A 86 8.98 3.01 -3.08
C LEU A 86 8.57 1.69 -3.74
N VAL A 87 7.90 0.79 -3.01
CA VAL A 87 7.42 -0.49 -3.56
C VAL A 87 6.37 -0.28 -4.64
N LEU A 88 5.44 0.66 -4.45
CA LEU A 88 4.43 0.99 -5.47
C LEU A 88 5.07 1.55 -6.74
N MET A 89 6.06 2.45 -6.60
CA MET A 89 6.78 3.01 -7.73
C MET A 89 7.51 1.91 -8.52
N GLN A 90 8.28 1.05 -7.83
CA GLN A 90 8.99 -0.06 -8.46
C GLN A 90 8.05 -1.06 -9.15
N ARG A 91 6.89 -1.35 -8.54
CA ARG A 91 5.89 -2.25 -9.13
C ARG A 91 5.23 -1.63 -10.36
N ASN A 92 4.95 -0.33 -10.33
CA ASN A 92 4.42 0.38 -11.48
C ASN A 92 5.43 0.42 -12.63
N GLU A 93 6.70 0.73 -12.34
CA GLU A 93 7.77 0.71 -13.34
C GLU A 93 7.92 -0.67 -13.99
N ALA A 94 7.91 -1.74 -13.20
CA ALA A 94 7.96 -3.10 -13.72
C ALA A 94 6.74 -3.43 -14.62
N ALA A 95 5.53 -3.06 -14.19
CA ALA A 95 4.31 -3.30 -14.97
C ALA A 95 4.28 -2.51 -16.29
N VAL A 96 4.80 -1.27 -16.29
CA VAL A 96 4.97 -0.47 -17.51
C VAL A 96 5.95 -1.15 -18.45
N GLY A 97 7.11 -1.60 -17.95
CA GLY A 97 8.09 -2.31 -18.76
C GLY A 97 7.55 -3.61 -19.39
N GLU A 98 6.77 -4.40 -18.65
CA GLU A 98 6.11 -5.60 -19.18
C GLU A 98 5.08 -5.26 -20.27
N MET A 99 4.30 -4.19 -20.08
CA MET A 99 3.32 -3.74 -21.06
C MET A 99 4.01 -3.24 -22.35
N GLU A 100 5.06 -2.44 -22.22
CA GLU A 100 5.85 -1.95 -23.36
C GLU A 100 6.48 -3.10 -24.14
N ALA A 101 7.05 -4.10 -23.44
CA ALA A 101 7.61 -5.30 -24.07
C ALA A 101 6.54 -6.07 -24.86
N SER A 102 5.36 -6.27 -24.27
CA SER A 102 4.25 -6.98 -24.94
C SER A 102 3.73 -6.21 -26.17
N VAL A 103 3.67 -4.88 -26.11
CA VAL A 103 3.28 -4.06 -27.27
C VAL A 103 4.32 -4.15 -28.38
N MET A 104 5.61 -4.09 -28.03
CA MET A 104 6.70 -4.18 -29.00
C MET A 104 6.74 -5.56 -29.69
N GLU A 105 6.51 -6.63 -28.94
CA GLU A 105 6.39 -7.99 -29.48
C GLU A 105 5.25 -8.08 -30.52
N LYS A 106 4.06 -7.56 -30.18
CA LYS A 106 2.91 -7.52 -31.10
C LYS A 106 3.20 -6.68 -32.36
N MET A 107 3.88 -5.55 -32.22
CA MET A 107 4.28 -4.73 -33.38
C MET A 107 5.28 -5.48 -34.27
N MET A 108 6.23 -6.20 -33.69
CA MET A 108 7.19 -7.01 -34.44
C MET A 108 6.51 -8.18 -35.18
N GLU A 109 5.57 -8.86 -34.53
CA GLU A 109 4.76 -9.90 -35.18
C GLU A 109 3.94 -9.33 -36.35
N GLN A 110 3.30 -8.17 -36.17
CA GLN A 110 2.53 -7.51 -37.23
C GLN A 110 3.42 -7.03 -38.38
N MET A 111 4.61 -6.48 -38.11
CA MET A 111 5.57 -6.12 -39.17
C MET A 111 6.07 -7.34 -39.93
N ARG A 112 6.33 -8.45 -39.23
CA ARG A 112 6.74 -9.71 -39.86
C ARG A 112 5.63 -10.30 -40.73
N ALA A 113 4.38 -10.21 -40.27
CA ALA A 113 3.21 -10.67 -41.02
C ALA A 113 2.87 -9.76 -42.22
N GLY A 114 3.13 -8.46 -42.14
CA GLY A 114 2.91 -7.50 -43.22
C GLY A 114 3.99 -7.47 -44.31
N MET A 115 5.11 -8.18 -44.12
CA MET A 115 6.17 -8.38 -45.14
C MET A 115 6.02 -9.69 -45.93
N GLN A 116 4.93 -10.44 -45.73
CA GLN A 116 4.51 -11.59 -46.54
C GLN A 116 3.33 -11.19 -47.43
#